data_AF-A0A6N2Y972-F1
#
_entry.id   AF-A0A6N2Y972-F1
#
_cell.length_a   1.000
_cell.length_b   1.000
_cell.length_c   1.000
_cell.angle_alpha   90.00
_cell.angle_beta   90.00
_cell.angle_gamma   90.00
#
_symmetry.space_group_name_H-M   'P 1'
#
loop_
_entity.id
_entity.type
_entity.pdbx_description
1 polymer ?
#
loop_
_entity_poly.entity_id
_entity_poly.type
_entity_poly.pdbx_seq_one_letter_code
_entity_poly.pdbx_strand_id
1 'polypeptide(L)'
;MKKLERKIKRPYENYLKIETSGLSKDRDSIIAISLAEKNRDVLKTFYLENLKEEEKLLEEVLPLLYGKKFVTYSGKSFDLPFIREKVKFYFNRDFDLHLIDLQEVTKKYNFIFNLESHSNKTLLEKFIGKDYLKDQKEYQGIKIKNLFKKYLEGDESAIEKILDYNFMSLENLIILDRKIKKELEKNLSLEILDFTFFIRNIRLLDNSLEICGDTNYDCDYFSTKTLYTLEINEVEKVEKFIEYKKNKESEKVRLLGKNSESINFYEIEKNSESLKSFEFEKNNGSANFYESTKNKDLDKKFSLKINTEDGLYDGKTSCYYVKKKDLDFDLTNLSKIKSPDPIQILYYKNHVYKNQVEIMRKIIEKELGQ
;
A
#
# COMPACT_ATOMS: atom_id res chain seq x y z
N MET A 1 -7.91 18.19 28.00
CA MET A 1 -7.70 17.50 26.71
C MET A 1 -8.51 18.28 25.72
N LYS A 2 -7.87 18.67 24.62
CA LYS A 2 -8.46 19.55 23.62
C LYS A 2 -8.55 18.86 22.27
N LYS A 3 -9.49 19.35 21.47
CA LYS A 3 -9.70 18.94 20.08
C LYS A 3 -9.53 20.15 19.18
N LEU A 4 -8.73 19.99 18.14
CA LEU A 4 -8.53 20.98 17.08
C LEU A 4 -8.98 20.37 15.75
N GLU A 5 -9.75 21.13 14.98
CA GLU A 5 -10.17 20.76 13.63
C GLU A 5 -9.56 21.72 12.62
N ARG A 6 -8.92 21.18 11.57
CA ARG A 6 -8.35 21.96 10.48
C ARG A 6 -8.83 21.45 9.13
N LYS A 7 -9.09 22.37 8.20
CA LYS A 7 -9.52 22.01 6.85
C LYS A 7 -8.36 21.38 6.09
N ILE A 8 -8.67 20.31 5.35
CA ILE A 8 -7.75 19.63 4.45
C ILE A 8 -8.45 19.30 3.13
N LYS A 9 -7.67 18.95 2.10
CA LYS A 9 -8.25 18.29 0.92
C LYS A 9 -8.79 16.93 1.30
N ARG A 10 -9.97 16.56 0.77
CA ARG A 10 -10.61 15.28 1.05
C ARG A 10 -9.67 14.11 0.73
N PRO A 11 -9.30 13.28 1.72
CA PRO A 11 -8.40 12.16 1.53
C PRO A 11 -9.18 10.95 1.00
N TYR A 12 -8.50 10.07 0.26
CA TYR A 12 -9.09 8.84 -0.29
C TYR A 12 -9.10 7.66 0.70
N GLU A 13 -8.33 7.77 1.78
CA GLU A 13 -8.19 6.75 2.83
C GLU A 13 -8.32 7.43 4.19
N ASN A 14 -8.38 6.63 5.26
CA ASN A 14 -8.16 7.16 6.60
C ASN A 14 -6.66 7.23 6.90
N TYR A 15 -6.24 8.25 7.64
CA TYR A 15 -4.85 8.49 8.01
C TYR A 15 -4.74 8.71 9.51
N LEU A 16 -3.67 8.17 10.09
CA LEU A 16 -3.38 8.25 11.51
C LEU A 16 -1.94 8.73 11.71
N LYS A 17 -1.75 9.63 12.67
CA LYS A 17 -0.43 10.03 13.16
C LYS A 17 -0.50 10.33 14.64
N ILE A 18 0.45 9.81 15.40
CA ILE A 18 0.66 10.23 16.81
C ILE A 18 1.90 11.11 16.97
N GLU A 19 1.88 11.94 18.01
CA GLU A 19 3.07 12.56 18.59
C GLU A 19 3.22 12.12 20.04
N THR A 20 4.46 11.92 20.48
CA THR A 20 4.78 11.37 21.79
C THR A 20 5.81 12.24 22.51
N SER A 21 5.83 12.18 23.83
CA SER A 21 6.80 12.89 24.68
C SER A 21 8.20 12.28 24.66
N GLY A 22 8.36 11.13 24.00
CA GLY A 22 9.63 10.44 23.77
C GLY A 22 9.43 9.17 22.95
N LEU A 23 10.42 8.27 22.96
CA LEU A 23 10.46 7.09 22.08
C LEU A 23 10.11 5.77 22.80
N SER A 24 9.92 5.79 24.12
CA SER A 24 9.66 4.61 24.95
C SER A 24 8.16 4.48 25.19
N LYS A 25 7.49 3.52 24.53
CA LYS A 25 6.05 3.25 24.75
C LYS A 25 5.68 3.00 26.21
N ASP A 26 6.60 2.41 26.97
CA ASP A 26 6.39 2.08 28.39
C ASP A 26 6.54 3.30 29.32
N ARG A 27 7.31 4.33 28.94
CA ARG A 27 7.67 5.46 29.81
C ARG A 27 7.13 6.81 29.36
N ASP A 28 7.03 7.01 28.06
CA ASP A 28 6.61 8.27 27.45
C ASP A 28 5.13 8.24 27.09
N SER A 29 4.44 9.37 27.19
CA SER A 29 3.02 9.52 26.84
C SER A 29 2.79 9.95 25.39
N ILE A 30 1.63 9.60 24.85
CA ILE A 30 1.04 10.12 23.62
C ILE A 30 0.53 11.54 23.91
N ILE A 31 1.10 12.53 23.22
CA ILE A 31 0.76 13.95 23.37
C ILE A 31 -0.41 14.33 22.46
N ALA A 32 -0.41 13.83 21.23
CA ALA A 32 -1.42 14.15 20.24
C ALA A 32 -1.72 12.94 19.36
N ILE A 33 -2.99 12.81 18.95
CA ILE A 33 -3.43 11.87 17.92
C ILE A 33 -4.20 12.64 16.87
N SER A 34 -3.74 12.56 15.63
CA SER A 34 -4.39 13.18 14.47
C SER A 34 -4.99 12.14 13.54
N LEU A 35 -6.21 12.43 13.10
CA LEU A 35 -7.00 11.61 12.21
C LEU A 35 -7.47 12.44 11.02
N ALA A 36 -7.28 11.92 9.81
CA ALA A 36 -8.02 12.34 8.65
C ALA A 36 -8.88 11.17 8.16
N GLU A 37 -10.19 11.38 8.10
CA GLU A 37 -11.13 10.33 7.69
C GLU A 37 -11.39 10.41 6.19
N LYS A 38 -11.52 9.24 5.54
CA LYS A 38 -11.84 9.14 4.12
C LYS A 38 -13.03 10.02 3.75
N ASN A 39 -12.89 10.76 2.65
CA ASN A 39 -13.90 11.66 2.08
C ASN A 39 -14.33 12.84 2.98
N ARG A 40 -13.66 13.09 4.12
CA ARG A 40 -13.89 14.27 4.96
C ARG A 40 -12.83 15.33 4.71
N ASP A 41 -13.24 16.58 4.61
CA ASP A 41 -12.35 17.75 4.41
C ASP A 41 -11.86 18.34 5.73
N VAL A 42 -11.89 17.56 6.81
CA VAL A 42 -11.49 17.96 8.15
C VAL A 42 -10.51 16.94 8.73
N LEU A 43 -9.38 17.44 9.21
CA LEU A 43 -8.41 16.74 10.04
C LEU A 43 -8.71 17.08 11.50
N LYS A 44 -8.83 16.06 12.34
CA LYS A 44 -9.07 16.19 13.78
C LYS A 44 -7.79 15.85 14.53
N THR A 45 -7.30 16.76 15.36
CA THR A 45 -6.19 16.53 16.28
C THR A 45 -6.73 16.57 17.71
N PHE A 46 -6.55 15.48 18.45
CA PHE A 46 -6.81 15.42 19.89
C PHE A 46 -5.48 15.52 20.62
N TYR A 47 -5.36 16.36 21.63
CA TYR A 47 -4.08 16.57 22.32
C TYR A 47 -4.23 16.87 23.81
N LEU A 48 -3.16 16.56 24.55
CA LEU A 48 -3.09 16.74 25.99
C LEU A 48 -2.79 18.19 26.37
N GLU A 49 -3.47 18.67 27.41
CA GLU A 49 -3.06 19.90 28.11
C GLU A 49 -2.14 19.57 29.29
N ASN A 50 -2.29 18.37 29.85
CA ASN A 50 -1.37 17.83 30.83
C ASN A 50 -1.34 16.29 30.75
N LEU A 51 -0.29 15.68 31.31
CA LEU A 51 -0.04 14.24 31.21
C LEU A 51 -1.13 13.36 31.85
N LYS A 52 -1.94 13.87 32.77
CA LYS A 52 -3.00 13.08 33.43
C LYS A 52 -4.19 12.80 32.51
N GLU A 53 -4.24 13.43 31.35
CA GLU A 53 -5.37 13.34 30.43
C GLU A 53 -5.18 12.28 29.33
N GLU A 54 -4.07 11.55 29.35
CA GLU A 54 -3.76 10.52 28.34
C GLU A 54 -4.83 9.42 28.29
N GLU A 55 -5.35 9.01 29.44
CA GLU A 55 -6.48 8.07 29.53
C GLU A 55 -7.70 8.62 28.77
N LYS A 56 -8.13 9.85 29.10
CA LYS A 56 -9.26 10.53 28.45
C LYS A 56 -9.05 10.73 26.94
N LEU A 57 -7.82 11.02 26.51
CA LEU A 57 -7.46 11.10 25.09
C LEU A 57 -7.76 9.78 24.38
N LEU A 58 -7.38 8.65 24.99
CA LEU A 58 -7.62 7.33 24.41
C LEU A 58 -9.10 6.95 24.43
N GLU A 59 -9.82 7.22 25.52
CA GLU A 59 -11.27 6.97 25.59
C GLU A 59 -12.04 7.60 24.43
N GLU A 60 -11.65 8.81 24.04
CA GLU A 60 -12.28 9.59 22.97
C GLU A 60 -11.85 9.12 21.57
N VAL A 61 -10.60 8.69 21.41
CA VAL A 61 -10.04 8.34 20.10
C VAL A 61 -10.30 6.88 19.72
N LEU A 62 -10.26 5.94 20.65
CA LEU A 62 -10.40 4.51 20.35
C LEU A 62 -11.69 4.16 19.58
N PRO A 63 -12.87 4.72 19.90
CA PRO A 63 -14.09 4.50 19.11
C PRO A 63 -13.97 4.98 17.65
N LEU A 64 -13.15 5.99 17.40
CA LEU A 64 -12.92 6.52 16.05
C LEU A 64 -11.99 5.64 15.21
N LEU A 65 -11.14 4.85 15.88
CA LEU A 65 -10.19 3.91 15.26
C LEU A 65 -10.82 2.55 14.98
N TYR A 66 -11.79 2.13 15.80
CA TYR A 66 -12.35 0.78 15.79
C TYR A 66 -12.87 0.35 14.40
N GLY A 67 -12.45 -0.83 13.95
CA GLY A 67 -12.88 -1.43 12.68
C GLY A 67 -12.40 -0.73 11.40
N LYS A 68 -11.58 0.32 11.50
CA LYS A 68 -11.09 1.08 10.34
C LYS A 68 -9.66 0.70 9.94
N LYS A 69 -9.38 0.83 8.65
CA LYS A 69 -8.04 0.75 8.07
C LYS A 69 -7.42 2.14 7.98
N PHE A 70 -6.17 2.30 8.41
CA PHE A 70 -5.46 3.58 8.39
C PHE A 70 -4.13 3.49 7.65
N VAL A 71 -3.82 4.52 6.86
CA VAL A 71 -2.50 4.75 6.27
C VAL A 71 -1.63 5.47 7.30
N THR A 72 -0.40 4.99 7.46
CA THR A 72 0.61 5.51 8.38
C THR A 72 1.99 5.49 7.73
N TYR A 73 2.96 6.16 8.34
CA TYR A 73 4.37 5.98 8.03
C TYR A 73 5.08 5.37 9.24
N SER A 74 5.64 4.17 9.09
CA SER A 74 6.28 3.40 10.18
C SER A 74 5.34 3.11 11.37
N GLY A 75 4.03 3.21 11.17
CA GLY A 75 3.04 3.06 12.23
C GLY A 75 2.97 1.66 12.80
N LYS A 76 3.30 0.62 12.04
CA LYS A 76 3.40 -0.75 12.59
C LYS A 76 4.53 -0.90 13.59
N SER A 77 5.62 -0.16 13.39
CA SER A 77 6.80 -0.18 14.26
C SER A 77 6.77 0.85 15.39
N PHE A 78 5.90 1.86 15.30
CA PHE A 78 5.88 3.00 16.23
C PHE A 78 4.47 3.30 16.76
N ASP A 79 3.58 3.86 15.93
CA ASP A 79 2.25 4.33 16.36
C ASP A 79 1.41 3.22 17.03
N LEU A 80 1.30 2.06 16.39
CA LEU A 80 0.50 0.93 16.90
C LEU A 80 1.09 0.32 18.19
N PRO A 81 2.40 0.04 18.30
CA PRO A 81 3.00 -0.37 19.57
C PRO A 81 2.76 0.63 20.71
N PHE A 82 2.84 1.93 20.45
CA PHE A 82 2.53 2.96 21.45
C PHE A 82 1.08 2.90 21.90
N ILE A 83 0.12 2.91 20.96
CA ILE A 83 -1.29 2.89 21.31
C ILE A 83 -1.64 1.58 22.03
N ARG A 84 -1.12 0.43 21.58
CA ARG A 84 -1.30 -0.86 22.25
C ARG A 84 -0.84 -0.84 23.70
N GLU A 85 0.37 -0.32 23.95
CA GLU A 85 0.91 -0.25 25.31
C GLU A 85 0.03 0.63 26.21
N LYS A 86 -0.41 1.79 25.71
CA LYS A 86 -1.27 2.68 26.50
C LYS A 86 -2.67 2.12 26.71
N VAL A 87 -3.25 1.45 25.72
CA VAL A 87 -4.55 0.77 25.90
C VAL A 87 -4.45 -0.35 26.92
N LYS A 88 -3.35 -1.11 26.91
CA LYS A 88 -3.10 -2.14 27.91
C LYS A 88 -2.93 -1.53 29.29
N PHE A 89 -2.16 -0.46 29.41
CA PHE A 89 -1.89 0.23 30.67
C PHE A 89 -3.16 0.81 31.31
N TYR A 90 -3.96 1.58 30.56
CA TYR A 90 -5.13 2.28 31.11
C TYR A 90 -6.37 1.39 31.21
N PHE A 91 -6.59 0.47 30.26
CA PHE A 91 -7.85 -0.29 30.18
C PHE A 91 -7.70 -1.79 30.37
N ASN A 92 -6.47 -2.30 30.53
CA ASN A 92 -6.16 -3.73 30.61
C ASN A 92 -6.78 -4.55 29.45
N ARG A 93 -6.76 -3.99 28.23
CA ARG A 93 -7.30 -4.61 27.03
C ARG A 93 -6.25 -4.73 25.95
N ASP A 94 -6.39 -5.75 25.12
CA ASP A 94 -5.59 -5.88 23.91
C ASP A 94 -6.23 -5.04 22.80
N PHE A 95 -5.39 -4.54 21.90
CA PHE A 95 -5.82 -3.59 20.89
C PHE A 95 -5.09 -3.83 19.57
N ASP A 96 -5.80 -3.66 18.46
CA ASP A 96 -5.20 -3.77 17.14
C ASP A 96 -5.85 -2.81 16.14
N LEU A 97 -5.05 -2.40 15.14
CA LEU A 97 -5.50 -1.64 13.98
C LEU A 97 -4.99 -2.28 12.70
N HIS A 98 -5.83 -2.22 11.68
CA HIS A 98 -5.41 -2.50 10.31
C HIS A 98 -4.62 -1.31 9.75
N LEU A 99 -3.30 -1.43 9.69
CA LEU A 99 -2.43 -0.38 9.17
C LEU A 99 -1.88 -0.72 7.78
N ILE A 100 -2.01 0.25 6.87
CA ILE A 100 -1.19 0.36 5.66
C ILE A 100 0.04 1.19 6.04
N ASP A 101 1.20 0.54 6.14
CA ASP A 101 2.44 1.22 6.46
C ASP A 101 3.22 1.56 5.19
N LEU A 102 3.32 2.85 4.85
CA LEU A 102 4.01 3.27 3.62
C LEU A 102 5.50 2.91 3.62
N GLN A 103 6.13 2.75 4.79
CA GLN A 103 7.51 2.29 4.84
C GLN A 103 7.62 0.82 4.38
N GLU A 104 6.72 -0.05 4.82
CA GLU A 104 6.69 -1.45 4.39
C GLU A 104 6.29 -1.59 2.92
N VAL A 105 5.29 -0.81 2.48
CA VAL A 105 4.87 -0.77 1.06
C VAL A 105 6.07 -0.41 0.17
N THR A 106 6.81 0.65 0.51
CA THR A 106 7.94 1.06 -0.32
C THR A 106 9.08 0.06 -0.29
N LYS A 107 9.33 -0.62 0.85
CA LYS A 107 10.29 -1.73 0.94
C LYS A 107 9.89 -2.90 0.03
N LYS A 108 8.62 -3.30 0.08
CA LYS A 108 8.06 -4.39 -0.75
C LYS A 108 8.29 -4.12 -2.24
N TYR A 109 8.03 -2.89 -2.69
CA TYR A 109 8.19 -2.49 -4.09
C TYR A 109 9.53 -1.84 -4.41
N ASN A 110 10.57 -2.06 -3.58
CA ASN A 110 11.85 -1.39 -3.81
C ASN A 110 12.56 -1.86 -5.09
N PHE A 111 12.18 -3.01 -5.65
CA PHE A 111 12.63 -3.44 -6.97
C PHE A 111 12.18 -2.51 -8.11
N ILE A 112 11.10 -1.74 -7.90
CA ILE A 112 10.64 -0.67 -8.80
C ILE A 112 11.36 0.63 -8.45
N PHE A 113 11.30 1.03 -7.18
CA PHE A 113 11.73 2.36 -6.75
C PHE A 113 13.24 2.54 -6.71
N ASN A 114 13.98 1.47 -6.45
CA ASN A 114 15.44 1.42 -6.31
C ASN A 114 15.97 2.48 -5.33
N LEU A 115 15.41 2.51 -4.12
CA LEU A 115 15.79 3.42 -3.05
C LEU A 115 16.86 2.81 -2.15
N GLU A 116 17.82 3.63 -1.74
CA GLU A 116 18.85 3.26 -0.74
C GLU A 116 18.29 3.24 0.68
N SER A 117 17.22 4.00 0.94
CA SER A 117 16.58 4.12 2.25
C SER A 117 15.08 4.37 2.10
N HIS A 118 14.32 3.88 3.08
CA HIS A 118 12.87 4.07 3.18
C HIS A 118 12.50 5.05 4.31
N SER A 119 13.44 5.91 4.70
CA SER A 119 13.20 6.98 5.68
C SER A 119 12.13 7.97 5.18
N ASN A 120 11.38 8.60 6.08
CA ASN A 120 10.31 9.55 5.70
C ASN A 120 10.88 10.64 4.80
N LYS A 121 12.05 11.19 5.19
CA LYS A 121 12.78 12.19 4.41
C LYS A 121 13.07 11.70 2.98
N THR A 122 13.64 10.51 2.83
CA THR A 122 13.95 9.94 1.50
C THR A 122 12.69 9.78 0.65
N LEU A 123 11.59 9.31 1.24
CA LEU A 123 10.32 9.15 0.51
C LEU A 123 9.73 10.51 0.09
N LEU A 124 9.70 11.49 0.99
CA LEU A 124 9.23 12.83 0.66
C LEU A 124 10.07 13.48 -0.46
N GLU A 125 11.40 13.39 -0.36
CA GLU A 125 12.31 13.91 -1.40
C GLU A 125 12.11 13.22 -2.75
N LYS A 126 11.91 11.90 -2.76
CA LYS A 126 11.72 11.10 -3.97
C LYS A 126 10.39 11.37 -4.66
N PHE A 127 9.29 11.37 -3.90
CA PHE A 127 7.93 11.33 -4.45
C PHE A 127 7.23 12.70 -4.49
N ILE A 128 7.61 13.62 -3.62
CA ILE A 128 7.03 14.98 -3.56
C ILE A 128 8.00 16.00 -4.16
N GLY A 129 9.29 15.86 -3.86
CA GLY A 129 10.36 16.69 -4.41
C GLY A 129 11.03 17.57 -3.37
N LYS A 130 12.31 17.90 -3.61
CA LYS A 130 13.14 18.67 -2.67
C LYS A 130 12.67 20.10 -2.47
N ASP A 131 12.13 20.74 -3.50
CA ASP A 131 11.71 22.15 -3.43
C ASP A 131 10.52 22.32 -2.49
N TYR A 132 9.56 21.40 -2.51
CA TYR A 132 8.45 21.37 -1.56
C TYR A 132 8.93 21.30 -0.10
N LEU A 133 10.02 20.58 0.17
CA LEU A 133 10.59 20.45 1.51
C LEU A 133 11.42 21.66 1.96
N LYS A 134 11.93 22.48 1.02
CA LYS A 134 12.65 23.72 1.36
C LYS A 134 11.73 24.75 2.01
N ASP A 135 10.46 24.75 1.64
CA ASP A 135 9.45 25.64 2.20
C ASP A 135 9.01 25.19 3.61
N GLN A 136 9.40 23.98 4.04
CA GLN A 136 9.10 23.42 5.36
C GLN A 136 10.30 23.42 6.33
N LYS A 137 11.33 24.25 6.09
CA LYS A 137 12.58 24.27 6.87
C LYS A 137 12.36 24.44 8.38
N GLU A 138 11.37 25.23 8.79
CA GLU A 138 11.05 25.47 10.20
C GLU A 138 10.69 24.18 10.96
N TYR A 139 10.22 23.17 10.24
CA TYR A 139 9.73 21.91 10.79
C TYR A 139 10.75 20.77 10.71
N GLN A 140 11.95 21.03 10.21
CA GLN A 140 13.03 20.04 10.15
C GLN A 140 13.77 19.97 11.49
N GLY A 141 13.86 18.76 12.06
CA GLY A 141 14.62 18.53 13.30
C GLY A 141 13.91 19.00 14.58
N ILE A 142 12.60 19.27 14.51
CA ILE A 142 11.79 19.56 15.70
C ILE A 142 11.95 18.44 16.72
N LYS A 143 12.24 18.84 17.96
CA LYS A 143 12.29 17.95 19.12
C LYS A 143 10.98 18.07 19.89
N ILE A 144 9.98 17.28 19.50
CA ILE A 144 8.63 17.28 20.11
C ILE A 144 8.70 17.20 21.64
N LYS A 145 9.56 16.31 22.18
CA LYS A 145 9.84 16.21 23.62
C LYS A 145 10.18 17.55 24.28
N ASN A 146 11.05 18.35 23.65
CA ASN A 146 11.50 19.62 24.21
C ASN A 146 10.40 20.68 24.13
N LEU A 147 9.66 20.73 23.02
CA LEU A 147 8.52 21.63 22.90
C LEU A 147 7.43 21.29 23.93
N PHE A 148 7.15 20.01 24.11
CA PHE A 148 6.12 19.61 25.07
C PHE A 148 6.54 19.91 26.51
N LYS A 149 7.83 19.75 26.84
CA LYS A 149 8.36 20.18 28.14
C LYS A 149 8.12 21.68 28.36
N LYS A 150 8.45 22.53 27.38
CA LYS A 150 8.21 23.98 27.46
C LYS A 150 6.73 24.32 27.64
N TYR A 151 5.86 23.60 26.93
CA TYR A 151 4.42 23.75 27.09
C TYR A 151 3.96 23.47 28.52
N LEU A 152 4.43 22.37 29.13
CA LEU A 152 4.15 22.06 30.53
C LEU A 152 4.75 23.08 31.52
N GLU A 153 5.80 23.80 31.12
CA GLU A 153 6.42 24.91 31.87
C GLU A 153 5.68 26.25 31.67
N GLY A 154 4.63 26.30 30.83
CA GLY A 154 3.76 27.47 30.61
C GLY A 154 3.95 28.19 29.27
N ASP A 155 4.77 27.68 28.36
CA ASP A 155 4.95 28.24 27.01
C ASP A 155 3.87 27.72 26.04
N GLU A 156 2.75 28.43 25.98
CA GLU A 156 1.63 28.11 25.07
C GLU A 156 2.04 28.08 23.58
N SER A 157 3.07 28.85 23.17
CA SER A 157 3.54 28.82 21.77
C SER A 157 4.18 27.48 21.39
N ALA A 158 4.60 26.69 22.37
CA ALA A 158 5.25 25.41 22.13
C ALA A 158 4.24 24.32 21.70
N ILE A 159 3.01 24.34 22.22
CA ILE A 159 1.97 23.39 21.78
C ILE A 159 1.49 23.72 20.38
N GLU A 160 1.35 25.01 20.03
CA GLU A 160 0.99 25.44 18.67
C GLU A 160 1.97 24.88 17.63
N LYS A 161 3.29 24.98 17.90
CA LYS A 161 4.34 24.40 17.04
C LYS A 161 4.24 22.89 16.89
N ILE A 162 3.90 22.16 17.97
CA ILE A 162 3.68 20.70 17.90
C ILE A 162 2.48 20.39 17.01
N LEU A 163 1.38 21.13 17.19
CA LEU A 163 0.16 20.92 16.42
C LEU A 163 0.37 21.24 14.94
N ASP A 164 1.09 22.30 14.60
CA ASP A 164 1.43 22.66 13.21
C ASP A 164 2.34 21.63 12.56
N TYR A 165 3.39 21.17 13.26
CA TYR A 165 4.24 20.09 12.79
C TYR A 165 3.44 18.81 12.50
N ASN A 166 2.55 18.44 13.42
CA ASN A 166 1.76 17.22 13.32
C ASN A 166 0.77 17.28 12.15
N PHE A 167 0.15 18.45 11.92
CA PHE A 167 -0.73 18.67 10.78
C PHE A 167 0.01 18.59 9.46
N MET A 168 1.12 19.30 9.33
CA MET A 168 1.96 19.24 8.13
C MET A 168 2.45 17.81 7.86
N SER A 169 2.82 17.07 8.91
CA SER A 169 3.24 15.68 8.79
C SER A 169 2.13 14.77 8.26
N LEU A 170 0.88 14.97 8.69
CA LEU A 170 -0.25 14.21 8.19
C LEU A 170 -0.63 14.61 6.76
N GLU A 171 -0.60 15.91 6.42
CA GLU A 171 -0.79 16.36 5.03
C GLU A 171 0.27 15.77 4.09
N ASN A 172 1.53 15.79 4.51
CA ASN A 172 2.64 15.16 3.80
C ASN A 172 2.38 13.65 3.60
N LEU A 173 1.85 12.96 4.61
CA LEU A 173 1.48 11.55 4.51
C LEU A 173 0.37 11.30 3.48
N ILE A 174 -0.67 12.13 3.44
CA ILE A 174 -1.75 12.05 2.44
C ILE A 174 -1.19 12.23 1.02
N ILE A 175 -0.35 13.24 0.82
CA ILE A 175 0.28 13.51 -0.48
C ILE A 175 1.19 12.35 -0.87
N LEU A 176 1.96 11.82 0.09
CA LEU A 176 2.90 10.74 -0.13
C LEU A 176 2.19 9.44 -0.54
N ASP A 177 1.12 9.02 0.16
CA ASP A 177 0.29 7.86 -0.24
C ASP A 177 -0.16 8.00 -1.70
N ARG A 178 -0.72 9.17 -2.04
CA ARG A 178 -1.20 9.43 -3.41
C ARG A 178 -0.09 9.32 -4.45
N LYS A 179 1.10 9.85 -4.17
CA LYS A 179 2.24 9.83 -5.10
C LYS A 179 2.81 8.42 -5.27
N ILE A 180 2.93 7.66 -4.18
CA ILE A 180 3.38 6.27 -4.20
C ILE A 180 2.41 5.42 -5.02
N LYS A 181 1.10 5.50 -4.74
CA LYS A 181 0.08 4.78 -5.51
C LYS A 181 0.16 5.06 -7.01
N LYS A 182 0.26 6.35 -7.38
CA LYS A 182 0.38 6.75 -8.79
C LYS A 182 1.64 6.19 -9.46
N GLU A 183 2.77 6.20 -8.76
CA GLU A 183 4.01 5.65 -9.30
C GLU A 183 3.92 4.13 -9.44
N LEU A 184 3.34 3.41 -8.47
CA LEU A 184 3.09 1.97 -8.58
C LEU A 184 2.17 1.64 -9.73
N GLU A 185 1.05 2.34 -9.85
CA GLU A 185 0.08 2.17 -10.95
C GLU A 185 0.75 2.31 -12.31
N LYS A 186 1.54 3.37 -12.48
CA LYS A 186 2.29 3.62 -13.71
C LYS A 186 3.29 2.51 -14.03
N ASN A 187 3.99 1.97 -13.02
CA ASN A 187 5.06 1.00 -13.26
C ASN A 187 4.52 -0.44 -13.39
N LEU A 188 3.41 -0.77 -12.74
CA LEU A 188 2.78 -2.10 -12.74
C LEU A 188 1.72 -2.28 -13.84
N SER A 189 1.23 -1.19 -14.43
CA SER A 189 0.33 -1.23 -15.58
C SER A 189 1.13 -1.26 -16.89
N LEU A 190 0.95 -2.33 -17.67
CA LEU A 190 1.60 -2.54 -18.95
C LEU A 190 0.56 -2.54 -20.06
N GLU A 191 0.65 -1.59 -20.99
CA GLU A 191 -0.08 -1.68 -22.26
C GLU A 191 0.69 -2.63 -23.18
N ILE A 192 0.07 -3.73 -23.60
CA ILE A 192 0.61 -4.73 -24.52
C ILE A 192 -0.49 -5.01 -25.56
N LEU A 193 -0.17 -4.83 -26.84
CA LEU A 193 -1.19 -4.77 -27.91
C LEU A 193 -2.24 -3.69 -27.58
N ASP A 194 -3.53 -4.02 -27.67
CA ASP A 194 -4.64 -3.15 -27.29
C ASP A 194 -5.17 -3.41 -25.87
N PHE A 195 -4.40 -4.14 -25.04
CA PHE A 195 -4.82 -4.56 -23.70
C PHE A 195 -3.87 -4.03 -22.61
N THR A 196 -4.46 -3.82 -21.44
CA THR A 196 -3.78 -3.45 -20.21
C THR A 196 -3.55 -4.71 -19.39
N PHE A 197 -2.31 -4.93 -18.96
CA PHE A 197 -1.92 -5.97 -18.01
C PHE A 197 -1.40 -5.28 -16.75
N PHE A 198 -2.17 -5.38 -15.66
CA PHE A 198 -1.82 -4.82 -14.37
C PHE A 198 -1.20 -5.88 -13.47
N ILE A 199 0.10 -5.76 -13.19
CA ILE A 199 0.83 -6.73 -12.36
C ILE A 199 0.45 -6.54 -10.88
N ARG A 200 -0.09 -7.59 -10.27
CA ARG A 200 -0.40 -7.63 -8.82
C ARG A 200 0.75 -8.16 -8.01
N ASN A 201 1.46 -9.16 -8.55
CA ASN A 201 2.44 -9.92 -7.79
C ASN A 201 3.50 -10.51 -8.71
N ILE A 202 4.74 -10.55 -8.23
CA ILE A 202 5.85 -11.27 -8.85
C ILE A 202 6.53 -12.07 -7.76
N ARG A 203 6.73 -13.36 -7.99
CA ARG A 203 7.41 -14.26 -7.04
C ARG A 203 8.40 -15.14 -7.78
N LEU A 204 9.52 -15.42 -7.10
CA LEU A 204 10.41 -16.48 -7.50
C LEU A 204 10.15 -17.67 -6.57
N LEU A 205 9.70 -18.78 -7.13
CA LEU A 205 9.47 -20.04 -6.43
C LEU A 205 10.40 -21.09 -7.06
N ASP A 206 11.43 -21.49 -6.31
CA ASP A 206 12.52 -22.31 -6.81
C ASP A 206 13.11 -21.75 -8.11
N ASN A 207 13.02 -22.51 -9.19
CA ASN A 207 13.49 -22.15 -10.53
C ASN A 207 12.37 -21.58 -11.42
N SER A 208 11.31 -21.04 -10.83
CA SER A 208 10.17 -20.48 -11.56
C SER A 208 9.87 -19.05 -11.14
N LEU A 209 9.82 -18.14 -12.12
CA LEU A 209 9.32 -16.78 -11.93
C LEU A 209 7.83 -16.74 -12.28
N GLU A 210 7.00 -16.40 -11.30
CA GLU A 210 5.55 -16.25 -11.47
C GLU A 210 5.17 -14.77 -11.43
N ILE A 211 4.49 -14.30 -12.47
CA ILE A 211 3.92 -12.97 -12.60
C ILE A 211 2.41 -13.11 -12.74
N CYS A 212 1.66 -12.56 -11.80
CA CYS A 212 0.20 -12.63 -11.83
C CYS A 212 -0.41 -11.23 -11.70
N GLY A 213 -1.59 -11.06 -12.28
CA GLY A 213 -2.25 -9.77 -12.28
C GLY A 213 -3.65 -9.80 -12.86
N ASP A 214 -4.13 -8.61 -13.21
CA ASP A 214 -5.42 -8.43 -13.87
C ASP A 214 -5.22 -7.93 -15.29
N THR A 215 -6.11 -8.27 -16.20
CA THR A 215 -6.11 -7.79 -17.58
C THR A 215 -7.53 -7.58 -18.08
N ASN A 216 -7.67 -6.74 -19.10
CA ASN A 216 -8.90 -6.57 -19.85
C ASN A 216 -8.88 -7.35 -21.19
N TYR A 217 -7.97 -8.33 -21.32
CA TYR A 217 -7.99 -9.25 -22.45
C TYR A 217 -9.33 -9.99 -22.48
N ASP A 218 -9.99 -9.98 -23.62
CA ASP A 218 -11.41 -10.32 -23.74
C ASP A 218 -11.69 -11.83 -23.82
N CYS A 219 -10.67 -12.63 -24.16
CA CYS A 219 -10.78 -14.07 -24.31
C CYS A 219 -10.13 -14.83 -23.14
N ASP A 220 -10.64 -16.03 -22.84
CA ASP A 220 -9.87 -16.97 -22.02
C ASP A 220 -8.71 -17.51 -22.87
N TYR A 221 -7.56 -17.74 -22.24
CA TYR A 221 -6.36 -18.16 -22.95
C TYR A 221 -5.52 -19.10 -22.09
N PHE A 222 -5.01 -20.15 -22.71
CA PHE A 222 -4.07 -21.06 -22.08
C PHE A 222 -3.04 -21.54 -23.10
N SER A 223 -1.76 -21.32 -22.80
CA SER A 223 -0.64 -21.86 -23.58
C SER A 223 0.45 -22.35 -22.64
N THR A 224 1.00 -23.52 -22.95
CA THR A 224 2.15 -24.07 -22.26
C THR A 224 3.25 -24.39 -23.27
N LYS A 225 4.44 -23.84 -23.03
CA LYS A 225 5.68 -24.07 -23.77
C LYS A 225 6.72 -24.59 -22.79
N THR A 226 7.84 -25.11 -23.31
CA THR A 226 8.94 -25.60 -22.47
C THR A 226 9.44 -24.56 -21.47
N LEU A 227 9.53 -23.28 -21.88
CA LEU A 227 10.08 -22.22 -21.03
C LEU A 227 9.02 -21.47 -20.21
N TYR A 228 7.75 -21.45 -20.62
CA TYR A 228 6.74 -20.68 -19.92
C TYR A 228 5.33 -21.24 -20.07
N THR A 229 4.43 -20.83 -19.18
CA THR A 229 2.99 -21.08 -19.27
C THR A 229 2.27 -19.76 -19.05
N LEU A 230 1.35 -19.42 -19.96
CA LEU A 230 0.48 -18.25 -19.89
C LEU A 230 -0.97 -18.72 -19.76
N GLU A 231 -1.65 -18.19 -18.75
CA GLU A 231 -3.05 -18.45 -18.48
C GLU A 231 -3.78 -17.12 -18.26
N ILE A 232 -4.94 -16.94 -18.89
CA ILE A 232 -5.85 -15.80 -18.71
C ILE A 232 -7.25 -16.36 -18.58
N ASN A 233 -7.88 -16.18 -17.43
CA ASN A 233 -9.24 -16.67 -17.18
C ASN A 233 -10.07 -15.60 -16.49
N GLU A 234 -11.40 -15.74 -16.56
CA GLU A 234 -12.30 -14.93 -15.75
C GLU A 234 -11.96 -15.02 -14.26
N VAL A 235 -12.13 -13.89 -13.57
CA VAL A 235 -12.22 -13.91 -12.11
C VAL A 235 -13.42 -14.78 -11.75
N GLU A 236 -13.23 -15.88 -11.01
CA GLU A 236 -14.36 -16.53 -10.35
C GLU A 236 -15.07 -15.45 -9.52
N LYS A 237 -16.20 -14.95 -10.03
CA LYS A 237 -17.13 -14.20 -9.22
C LYS A 237 -17.57 -15.19 -8.17
N VAL A 238 -17.04 -15.04 -6.96
CA VAL A 238 -17.63 -15.69 -5.80
C VAL A 238 -19.02 -15.08 -5.64
N GLU A 239 -20.00 -15.65 -6.34
CA GLU A 239 -21.40 -15.45 -6.07
C GLU A 239 -21.63 -16.05 -4.69
N LYS A 240 -21.47 -15.21 -3.65
CA LYS A 240 -22.02 -15.53 -2.34
C LYS A 240 -23.54 -15.51 -2.50
N PHE A 241 -24.11 -16.67 -2.81
CA PHE A 241 -25.52 -16.95 -2.63
C PHE A 241 -25.84 -16.78 -1.14
N ILE A 242 -26.39 -15.63 -0.77
CA ILE A 242 -27.10 -15.51 0.50
C ILE A 242 -28.49 -16.09 0.25
N GLU A 243 -28.65 -17.37 0.58
CA GLU A 243 -29.95 -18.04 0.55
C GLU A 243 -30.81 -17.47 1.69
N TYR A 244 -31.57 -16.42 1.39
CA TYR A 244 -32.65 -15.98 2.28
C TYR A 244 -33.83 -16.95 2.13
N LYS A 245 -34.08 -17.75 3.16
CA LYS A 245 -35.41 -18.36 3.37
C LYS A 245 -36.43 -17.22 3.54
N LYS A 246 -37.11 -16.85 2.45
CA LYS A 246 -38.29 -15.97 2.51
C LYS A 246 -39.42 -16.69 3.22
N ASN A 247 -39.81 -16.19 4.39
CA ASN A 247 -41.23 -16.12 4.70
C ASN A 247 -41.85 -14.97 3.90
N LYS A 248 -43.05 -15.23 3.39
CA LYS A 248 -43.90 -14.44 2.50
C LYS A 248 -43.76 -12.92 2.67
N GLU A 249 -43.25 -12.23 1.66
CA GLU A 249 -44.05 -11.43 0.73
C GLU A 249 -43.13 -10.82 -0.36
N SER A 250 -43.76 -10.47 -1.47
CA SER A 250 -43.16 -10.11 -2.74
C SER A 250 -42.51 -8.74 -2.72
N GLU A 251 -41.22 -8.68 -3.03
CA GLU A 251 -40.62 -7.55 -3.74
C GLU A 251 -39.37 -8.05 -4.48
N LYS A 252 -39.28 -7.66 -5.75
CA LYS A 252 -38.28 -8.11 -6.73
C LYS A 252 -37.40 -6.90 -7.03
N VAL A 253 -36.37 -6.67 -6.22
CA VAL A 253 -35.40 -5.59 -6.47
C VAL A 253 -34.21 -6.17 -7.22
N ARG A 254 -34.11 -5.86 -8.51
CA ARG A 254 -32.88 -6.05 -9.30
C ARG A 254 -31.89 -4.95 -8.91
N LEU A 255 -30.81 -5.30 -8.22
CA LEU A 255 -29.63 -4.45 -8.07
C LEU A 255 -28.58 -4.86 -9.11
N LEU A 256 -28.59 -4.17 -10.25
CA LEU A 256 -27.46 -4.12 -11.18
C LEU A 256 -26.48 -3.07 -10.66
N GLY A 257 -25.52 -3.49 -9.83
CA GLY A 257 -24.39 -2.66 -9.42
C GLY A 257 -23.13 -3.10 -10.16
N LYS A 258 -22.65 -2.29 -11.10
CA LYS A 258 -21.30 -2.43 -11.67
C LYS A 258 -20.28 -2.07 -10.59
N ASN A 259 -19.50 -3.04 -10.12
CA ASN A 259 -18.35 -2.78 -9.26
C ASN A 259 -17.16 -2.38 -10.12
N SER A 260 -16.83 -1.08 -10.13
CA SER A 260 -15.48 -0.64 -10.52
C SER A 260 -14.59 -0.74 -9.28
N GLU A 261 -13.85 -1.83 -9.15
CA GLU A 261 -12.87 -1.99 -8.06
C GLU A 261 -11.67 -1.07 -8.33
N SER A 262 -11.45 -0.10 -7.44
CA SER A 262 -10.20 0.65 -7.44
C SER A 262 -9.02 -0.30 -7.14
N ILE A 263 -7.94 -0.20 -7.90
CA ILE A 263 -6.73 -1.01 -7.74
C ILE A 263 -6.20 -0.89 -6.30
N ASN A 264 -6.42 -1.94 -5.48
CA ASN A 264 -5.91 -2.00 -4.11
C ASN A 264 -4.50 -2.60 -4.10
N PHE A 265 -3.48 -1.77 -3.88
CA PHE A 265 -2.07 -2.19 -3.76
C PHE A 265 -1.74 -2.85 -2.40
N TYR A 266 -2.69 -2.85 -1.47
CA TYR A 266 -2.43 -3.09 -0.04
C TYR A 266 -3.06 -4.38 0.51
N GLU A 267 -3.70 -5.20 -0.32
CA GLU A 267 -4.30 -6.47 0.08
C GLU A 267 -3.71 -7.62 -0.73
N ILE A 268 -2.60 -8.19 -0.23
CA ILE A 268 -2.14 -9.54 -0.58
C ILE A 268 -1.43 -10.11 0.64
N GLU A 269 -2.16 -10.82 1.51
CA GLU A 269 -1.69 -11.95 2.34
C GLU A 269 -2.84 -12.48 3.21
N LYS A 270 -3.44 -13.58 2.77
CA LYS A 270 -3.92 -14.71 3.59
C LYS A 270 -4.45 -15.78 2.64
N ASN A 271 -3.63 -16.79 2.38
CA ASN A 271 -4.10 -18.10 1.96
C ASN A 271 -3.07 -19.15 2.40
N SER A 272 -3.18 -19.54 3.66
CA SER A 272 -3.14 -20.93 4.10
C SER A 272 -3.61 -20.96 5.55
N GLU A 273 -4.55 -21.85 5.83
CA GLU A 273 -5.03 -22.31 7.14
C GLU A 273 -6.15 -21.53 7.86
N SER A 274 -7.30 -22.22 7.89
CA SER A 274 -8.48 -22.10 8.76
C SER A 274 -9.50 -20.99 8.45
N LEU A 275 -10.62 -21.42 7.87
CA LEU A 275 -11.91 -20.73 7.98
C LEU A 275 -12.28 -20.58 9.46
N LYS A 276 -12.36 -19.35 9.95
CA LYS A 276 -13.33 -18.97 10.98
C LYS A 276 -14.03 -17.69 10.54
N SER A 277 -15.35 -17.79 10.50
CA SER A 277 -16.34 -16.79 10.14
C SER A 277 -16.11 -15.44 10.84
N PHE A 278 -16.03 -14.36 10.06
CA PHE A 278 -16.22 -13.00 10.56
C PHE A 278 -17.27 -12.31 9.69
N GLU A 279 -18.32 -11.83 10.35
CA GLU A 279 -19.43 -11.07 9.79
C GLU A 279 -18.95 -9.67 9.38
N PHE A 280 -19.33 -9.22 8.19
CA PHE A 280 -19.16 -7.84 7.73
C PHE A 280 -20.54 -7.16 7.68
N GLU A 281 -20.71 -6.07 8.42
CA GLU A 281 -21.87 -5.19 8.29
C GLU A 281 -21.68 -4.13 7.21
N LYS A 282 -22.82 -3.78 6.59
CA LYS A 282 -23.01 -2.90 5.43
C LYS A 282 -22.55 -1.47 5.69
N ASN A 283 -21.86 -0.88 4.72
CA ASN A 283 -21.82 0.59 4.55
C ASN A 283 -22.26 0.95 3.13
N ASN A 284 -23.48 1.45 3.01
CA ASN A 284 -24.01 2.10 1.81
C ASN A 284 -23.47 3.53 1.72
N GLY A 285 -22.90 3.91 0.57
CA GLY A 285 -22.50 5.29 0.31
C GLY A 285 -21.52 5.44 -0.84
N SER A 286 -21.95 5.13 -2.06
CA SER A 286 -21.21 5.46 -3.29
C SER A 286 -21.64 6.83 -3.80
N ALA A 287 -20.73 7.79 -3.80
CA ALA A 287 -20.79 8.97 -4.66
C ALA A 287 -19.51 8.99 -5.49
N ASN A 288 -19.64 8.59 -6.74
CA ASN A 288 -18.58 8.55 -7.74
C ASN A 288 -18.18 9.97 -8.14
N PHE A 289 -16.91 10.32 -7.95
CA PHE A 289 -16.26 11.38 -8.73
C PHE A 289 -14.77 11.07 -8.87
N TYR A 290 -14.42 10.34 -9.93
CA TYR A 290 -13.21 10.59 -10.71
C TYR A 290 -13.49 10.21 -12.16
N GLU A 291 -13.58 11.23 -13.01
CA GLU A 291 -13.65 11.09 -14.46
C GLU A 291 -12.25 11.38 -15.00
N SER A 292 -11.89 10.70 -16.10
CA SER A 292 -10.63 10.74 -16.86
C SER A 292 -9.50 9.79 -16.43
N THR A 293 -9.72 8.51 -16.72
CA THR A 293 -8.97 7.75 -17.75
C THR A 293 -9.92 6.66 -18.26
N LYS A 294 -9.85 6.27 -19.54
CA LYS A 294 -10.71 5.21 -20.10
C LYS A 294 -10.47 3.92 -19.30
N ASN A 295 -11.34 3.62 -18.33
CA ASN A 295 -11.31 2.33 -17.64
C ASN A 295 -11.70 1.26 -18.66
N LYS A 296 -10.70 0.57 -19.22
CA LYS A 296 -10.92 -0.78 -19.70
C LYS A 296 -11.12 -1.61 -18.43
N ASP A 297 -12.33 -2.14 -18.22
CA ASP A 297 -12.61 -2.95 -17.04
C ASP A 297 -11.63 -4.13 -17.01
N LEU A 298 -10.78 -4.21 -15.97
CA LEU A 298 -9.82 -5.30 -15.77
C LEU A 298 -10.58 -6.49 -15.18
N ASP A 299 -11.27 -7.25 -16.02
CA ASP A 299 -12.25 -8.27 -15.64
C ASP A 299 -11.70 -9.71 -15.65
N LYS A 300 -10.46 -9.91 -16.13
CA LYS A 300 -9.78 -11.22 -16.12
C LYS A 300 -8.52 -11.21 -15.26
N LYS A 301 -8.15 -12.40 -14.75
CA LYS A 301 -6.85 -12.66 -14.13
C LYS A 301 -5.90 -13.21 -15.17
N PHE A 302 -4.63 -12.80 -15.12
CA PHE A 302 -3.57 -13.48 -15.85
C PHE A 302 -2.55 -14.08 -14.88
N SER A 303 -1.96 -15.20 -15.30
CA SER A 303 -0.82 -15.85 -14.66
C SER A 303 0.20 -16.21 -15.73
N LEU A 304 1.43 -15.74 -15.55
CA LEU A 304 2.57 -16.06 -16.38
C LEU A 304 3.64 -16.72 -15.52
N LYS A 305 3.91 -17.99 -15.80
CA LYS A 305 4.97 -18.78 -15.17
C LYS A 305 6.13 -18.94 -16.14
N ILE A 306 7.33 -18.54 -15.74
CA ILE A 306 8.55 -18.63 -16.57
C ILE A 306 9.54 -19.53 -15.85
N ASN A 307 9.91 -20.64 -16.48
CA ASN A 307 10.99 -21.52 -16.04
C ASN A 307 12.32 -20.80 -16.22
N THR A 308 13.14 -20.81 -15.18
CA THR A 308 14.46 -20.18 -15.13
C THR A 308 15.53 -21.23 -14.83
N GLU A 309 16.74 -20.95 -15.27
CA GLU A 309 17.94 -21.62 -14.78
C GLU A 309 18.60 -20.75 -13.72
N ASP A 310 19.33 -21.38 -12.80
CA ASP A 310 20.10 -20.70 -11.77
C ASP A 310 21.61 -20.80 -12.03
N GLY A 311 22.35 -19.86 -11.46
CA GLY A 311 23.81 -19.84 -11.54
C GLY A 311 24.41 -18.76 -10.65
N LEU A 312 25.68 -18.92 -10.27
CA LEU A 312 26.36 -17.95 -9.42
C LEU A 312 26.70 -16.67 -10.19
N TYR A 313 26.27 -15.52 -9.66
CA TYR A 313 26.51 -14.21 -10.28
C TYR A 313 27.82 -13.56 -9.81
N ASP A 314 28.06 -13.55 -8.49
CA ASP A 314 29.24 -12.95 -7.85
C ASP A 314 30.12 -14.00 -7.16
N GLY A 315 30.02 -15.26 -7.62
CA GLY A 315 30.69 -16.42 -7.02
C GLY A 315 30.12 -16.87 -5.68
N LYS A 316 29.11 -16.18 -5.14
CA LYS A 316 28.48 -16.50 -3.85
C LYS A 316 26.95 -16.52 -3.92
N THR A 317 26.38 -15.60 -4.68
CA THR A 317 24.94 -15.39 -4.75
C THR A 317 24.41 -15.94 -6.07
N SER A 318 23.39 -16.79 -5.99
CA SER A 318 22.66 -17.25 -7.17
C SER A 318 21.88 -16.11 -7.82
N CYS A 319 21.82 -16.16 -9.15
CA CYS A 319 20.89 -15.42 -9.98
C CYS A 319 20.07 -16.42 -10.80
N TYR A 320 18.90 -15.95 -11.25
CA TYR A 320 17.97 -16.75 -12.04
C TYR A 320 17.78 -16.07 -13.38
N TYR A 321 17.89 -16.83 -14.45
CA TYR A 321 17.97 -16.31 -15.81
C TYR A 321 17.27 -17.24 -16.80
N VAL A 322 17.02 -16.71 -18.00
CA VAL A 322 16.64 -17.51 -19.17
C VAL A 322 17.75 -17.45 -20.21
N LYS A 323 17.88 -18.48 -21.04
CA LYS A 323 18.75 -18.48 -22.21
C LYS A 323 17.97 -17.91 -23.39
N LYS A 324 18.54 -16.90 -24.06
CA LYS A 324 17.89 -16.23 -25.19
C LYS A 324 17.65 -17.16 -26.38
N LYS A 325 18.53 -18.15 -26.58
CA LYS A 325 18.40 -19.15 -27.64
C LYS A 325 17.21 -20.11 -27.47
N ASP A 326 16.65 -20.22 -26.26
CA ASP A 326 15.51 -21.08 -25.96
C ASP A 326 14.18 -20.34 -26.18
N LEU A 327 14.25 -19.09 -26.64
CA LEU A 327 13.15 -18.23 -27.03
C LEU A 327 13.17 -18.02 -28.54
N ASP A 328 12.00 -17.90 -29.15
CA ASP A 328 11.83 -17.59 -30.57
C ASP A 328 11.65 -16.09 -30.83
N PHE A 329 12.05 -15.26 -29.86
CA PHE A 329 12.06 -13.81 -29.93
C PHE A 329 13.28 -13.24 -29.18
N ASP A 330 13.71 -12.06 -29.61
CA ASP A 330 14.85 -11.37 -29.01
C ASP A 330 14.50 -10.69 -27.69
N LEU A 331 15.43 -10.73 -26.74
CA LEU A 331 15.34 -10.04 -25.45
C LEU A 331 16.39 -8.94 -25.32
N THR A 332 15.94 -7.79 -24.84
CA THR A 332 16.82 -6.65 -24.50
C THR A 332 17.07 -6.58 -22.99
N ASN A 333 18.32 -6.38 -22.59
CA ASN A 333 18.68 -6.18 -21.18
C ASN A 333 18.40 -4.75 -20.71
N LEU A 334 17.13 -4.44 -20.46
CA LEU A 334 16.66 -3.12 -20.03
C LEU A 334 17.20 -2.69 -18.66
N SER A 335 17.53 -3.65 -17.79
CA SER A 335 18.12 -3.36 -16.48
C SER A 335 19.58 -2.92 -16.54
N LYS A 336 20.28 -3.23 -17.64
CA LYS A 336 21.74 -3.07 -17.79
C LYS A 336 22.56 -3.83 -16.75
N ILE A 337 21.98 -4.84 -16.08
CA ILE A 337 22.74 -5.75 -15.22
C ILE A 337 23.80 -6.48 -16.06
N LYS A 338 25.03 -6.58 -15.57
CA LYS A 338 26.10 -7.22 -16.34
C LYS A 338 25.84 -8.73 -16.42
N SER A 339 25.64 -9.27 -17.61
CA SER A 339 25.45 -10.71 -17.82
C SER A 339 26.10 -11.14 -19.14
N PRO A 340 26.47 -12.43 -19.29
CA PRO A 340 26.82 -12.98 -20.60
C PRO A 340 25.72 -12.73 -21.62
N ASP A 341 26.09 -12.42 -22.87
CA ASP A 341 25.14 -12.11 -23.95
C ASP A 341 24.05 -13.18 -24.17
N PRO A 342 24.34 -14.50 -24.06
CA PRO A 342 23.34 -15.55 -24.30
C PRO A 342 22.23 -15.63 -23.26
N ILE A 343 22.34 -14.94 -22.12
CA ILE A 343 21.37 -15.05 -21.02
C ILE A 343 20.72 -13.71 -20.70
N GLN A 344 19.53 -13.78 -20.10
CA GLN A 344 18.83 -12.63 -19.54
C GLN A 344 18.50 -12.90 -18.07
N ILE A 345 19.14 -12.16 -17.16
CA ILE A 345 18.90 -12.32 -15.72
C ILE A 345 17.55 -11.71 -15.35
N LEU A 346 16.71 -12.50 -14.69
CA LEU A 346 15.39 -12.09 -14.22
C LEU A 346 15.38 -11.83 -12.71
N TYR A 347 16.26 -12.48 -11.93
CA TYR A 347 16.35 -12.27 -10.49
C TYR A 347 17.81 -12.33 -10.01
N TYR A 348 18.22 -11.37 -9.19
CA TYR A 348 19.52 -11.37 -8.52
C TYR A 348 19.45 -10.48 -7.28
N LYS A 349 19.54 -11.09 -6.08
CA LYS A 349 19.29 -10.47 -4.75
C LYS A 349 17.87 -9.92 -4.56
N ASN A 350 17.23 -9.46 -5.64
CA ASN A 350 15.85 -9.01 -5.74
C ASN A 350 15.39 -9.13 -7.21
N HIS A 351 14.14 -8.79 -7.49
CA HIS A 351 13.57 -8.78 -8.84
C HIS A 351 14.33 -7.84 -9.78
N VAL A 352 14.75 -8.35 -10.95
CA VAL A 352 15.29 -7.51 -12.03
C VAL A 352 14.12 -7.05 -12.90
N TYR A 353 13.27 -6.20 -12.31
CA TYR A 353 11.92 -5.89 -12.80
C TYR A 353 11.85 -5.51 -14.28
N LYS A 354 12.75 -4.66 -14.76
CA LYS A 354 12.76 -4.24 -16.17
C LYS A 354 12.95 -5.41 -17.14
N ASN A 355 13.77 -6.39 -16.78
CA ASN A 355 13.97 -7.58 -17.61
C ASN A 355 12.77 -8.53 -17.51
N GLN A 356 12.15 -8.63 -16.32
CA GLN A 356 10.92 -9.41 -16.10
C GLN A 356 9.74 -8.87 -16.91
N VAL A 357 9.58 -7.55 -16.94
CA VAL A 357 8.57 -6.87 -17.77
C VAL A 357 8.84 -7.07 -19.25
N GLU A 358 10.11 -7.03 -19.69
CA GLU A 358 10.46 -7.23 -21.09
C GLU A 358 10.10 -8.65 -21.57
N ILE A 359 10.49 -9.68 -20.82
CA ILE A 359 10.15 -11.06 -21.20
C ILE A 359 8.64 -11.30 -21.14
N MET A 360 7.94 -10.77 -20.13
CA MET A 360 6.48 -10.83 -20.04
C MET A 360 5.83 -10.19 -21.28
N ARG A 361 6.28 -8.99 -21.66
CA ARG A 361 5.78 -8.28 -22.85
C ARG A 361 5.96 -9.12 -24.10
N LYS A 362 7.16 -9.67 -24.32
CA LYS A 362 7.46 -10.47 -25.51
C LYS A 362 6.65 -11.76 -25.58
N ILE A 363 6.46 -12.44 -24.45
CA ILE A 363 5.61 -13.63 -24.37
C ILE A 363 4.16 -13.28 -24.73
N ILE A 364 3.60 -12.22 -24.14
CA ILE A 364 2.22 -11.81 -24.40
C ILE A 364 2.03 -11.35 -25.85
N GLU A 365 2.95 -10.54 -26.39
CA GLU A 365 2.93 -10.13 -27.81
C GLU A 365 2.94 -11.34 -28.75
N LYS A 366 3.73 -12.37 -28.42
CA LYS A 366 3.86 -13.59 -29.22
C LYS A 366 2.61 -14.46 -29.19
N GLU A 367 2.05 -14.65 -28.00
CA GLU A 367 0.95 -15.58 -27.76
C GLU A 367 -0.42 -14.99 -28.13
N LEU A 368 -0.60 -13.67 -27.96
CA LEU A 368 -1.89 -12.99 -28.17
C LEU A 368 -1.92 -12.09 -29.41
N GLY A 369 -0.78 -11.84 -30.06
CA GLY A 369 -0.68 -10.98 -31.24
C GLY A 369 -1.05 -11.65 -32.57
N GLN A 370 -1.74 -12.79 -32.54
CA GLN A 370 -2.14 -13.56 -33.74
C GLN A 370 -3.51 -13.17 -34.26
#